data_AF-A0A417WG90-F1
#
_entry.id   AF-A0A417WG90-F1
#
_cell.length_a   1.000
_cell.length_b   1.000
_cell.length_c   1.000
_cell.angle_alpha   90.00
_cell.angle_beta   90.00
_cell.angle_gamma   90.00
#
_symmetry.space_group_name_H-M   'P 1'
#
loop_
_entity.id
_entity.type
_entity.pdbx_description
1 polymer ?
#
loop_
_entity_poly.entity_id
_entity_poly.type
_entity_poly.pdbx_seq_one_letter_code
_entity_poly.pdbx_strand_id
1 'polypeptide(L)'
;MQTYRKLLVLLLFSAAAASMTGCGAPKSSTGQDFSTQQAADSKAAEEPSNMILLNNVLYHDAGRTVYTMPDHTDGTIQSVTANGTAPSCNEEANFDCKGASYCILADGAAGVITDEAAGTCELFLADDTVEFQGVYKKRKELSADTLKWLSFYYSLSESDRNALSMIPSEFAGQVAGTGTYASETDATETSYLEALTQEELNATEALAQYYFTEEVTSFEGVDQIYPADSSDPQYHNSGIEDDYGPGNIIIYRVLTNLDRRDGNPFRYISIARKSKSDDWKIINSGF
;
A
#
# COMPACT_ATOMS: atom_id res chain seq x y z
N MET A 1 -10.82 -33.70 -4.96
CA MET A 1 -11.64 -33.04 -3.91
C MET A 1 -11.09 -33.43 -2.55
N GLN A 2 -10.38 -32.53 -1.87
CA GLN A 2 -10.41 -32.43 -0.40
C GLN A 2 -9.82 -31.07 -0.02
N THR A 3 -10.72 -30.15 0.28
CA THR A 3 -10.46 -28.81 0.81
C THR A 3 -10.02 -28.92 2.25
N TYR A 4 -8.82 -28.43 2.59
CA TYR A 4 -8.38 -28.34 3.98
C TYR A 4 -8.62 -26.92 4.52
N ARG A 5 -9.69 -26.79 5.31
CA ARG A 5 -9.90 -25.65 6.22
C ARG A 5 -9.01 -25.84 7.44
N LYS A 6 -8.19 -24.83 7.77
CA LYS A 6 -7.42 -24.73 9.02
C LYS A 6 -8.39 -24.79 10.21
N LEU A 7 -8.26 -25.83 11.04
CA LEU A 7 -9.06 -26.02 12.25
C LEU A 7 -8.23 -25.58 13.47
N LEU A 8 -8.70 -24.52 14.13
CA LEU A 8 -8.16 -24.02 15.39
C LEU A 8 -8.60 -24.97 16.51
N VAL A 9 -7.67 -25.70 17.13
CA VAL A 9 -7.96 -26.57 18.28
C VAL A 9 -7.87 -25.75 19.56
N LEU A 10 -9.02 -25.43 20.16
CA LEU A 10 -9.11 -24.93 21.53
C LEU A 10 -9.13 -26.11 22.50
N LEU A 11 -8.08 -26.26 23.31
CA LEU A 11 -8.03 -27.18 24.43
C LEU A 11 -8.71 -26.55 25.65
N LEU A 12 -9.94 -27.00 25.95
CA LEU A 12 -10.60 -26.75 27.24
C LEU A 12 -10.11 -27.77 28.27
N PHE A 13 -9.34 -27.31 29.25
CA PHE A 13 -9.06 -28.10 30.46
C PHE A 13 -10.28 -28.06 31.39
N SER A 14 -11.02 -29.15 31.46
CA SER A 14 -12.02 -29.39 32.50
C SER A 14 -11.32 -29.96 33.74
N ALA A 15 -11.16 -29.13 34.76
CA ALA A 15 -10.75 -29.59 36.09
C ALA A 15 -11.91 -30.35 36.74
N ALA A 16 -11.70 -31.64 37.02
CA ALA A 16 -12.62 -32.45 37.81
C ALA A 16 -12.54 -32.02 39.28
N ALA A 17 -13.59 -31.38 39.79
CA ALA A 17 -13.78 -31.16 41.22
C ALA A 17 -14.53 -32.36 41.82
N ALA A 18 -13.83 -33.16 42.63
CA ALA A 18 -14.44 -34.17 43.50
C ALA A 18 -14.83 -33.53 44.85
N SER A 19 -16.09 -33.71 45.26
CA SER A 19 -16.63 -33.21 46.51
C SER A 19 -16.70 -34.29 47.61
N MET A 20 -16.03 -33.95 48.73
CA MET A 20 -16.35 -34.12 50.16
C MET A 20 -16.86 -35.45 50.77
N THR A 21 -16.08 -35.96 51.72
CA THR A 21 -16.43 -36.28 53.13
C THR A 21 -15.10 -36.65 53.84
N GLY A 22 -14.72 -36.33 55.07
CA GLY A 22 -15.26 -35.63 56.23
C GLY A 22 -14.35 -35.96 57.44
N CYS A 23 -14.30 -35.06 58.44
CA CYS A 23 -13.72 -35.18 59.80
C CYS A 23 -12.21 -35.01 60.06
N GLY A 24 -11.88 -33.99 60.88
CA GLY A 24 -10.72 -33.99 61.79
C GLY A 24 -9.91 -32.68 61.84
N ALA A 25 -10.32 -31.73 62.70
CA ALA A 25 -9.52 -30.56 63.10
C ALA A 25 -8.47 -30.95 64.20
N PRO A 26 -7.63 -30.05 64.80
CA PRO A 26 -7.37 -28.61 64.53
C PRO A 26 -5.87 -28.14 64.63
N LYS A 27 -5.67 -26.81 64.55
CA LYS A 27 -4.53 -25.92 64.97
C LYS A 27 -3.56 -25.52 63.83
N SER A 28 -3.14 -24.27 63.64
CA SER A 28 -3.37 -22.98 64.31
C SER A 28 -2.72 -21.85 63.49
N SER A 29 -3.25 -20.63 63.64
CA SER A 29 -2.61 -19.30 63.49
C SER A 29 -2.05 -18.85 62.13
N THR A 30 -2.80 -17.94 61.52
CA THR A 30 -2.43 -16.55 61.18
C THR A 30 -1.11 -16.28 60.46
N GLY A 31 -1.24 -15.75 59.24
CA GLY A 31 -0.21 -14.98 58.55
C GLY A 31 -0.58 -14.76 57.08
N GLN A 32 -1.19 -13.62 56.76
CA GLN A 32 -1.29 -13.15 55.39
C GLN A 32 0.12 -12.79 54.91
N ASP A 33 0.57 -13.41 53.82
CA ASP A 33 1.63 -12.85 52.97
C ASP A 33 1.19 -12.97 51.51
N PHE A 34 1.05 -11.80 50.88
CA PHE A 34 0.87 -11.64 49.44
C PHE A 34 2.15 -12.09 48.76
N SER A 35 2.13 -13.23 48.06
CA SER A 35 3.19 -13.63 47.14
C SER A 35 2.66 -13.68 45.71
N THR A 36 3.19 -12.75 44.93
CA THR A 36 3.17 -12.60 43.48
C THR A 36 3.20 -13.94 42.75
N GLN A 37 2.15 -14.24 41.98
CA GLN A 37 2.21 -15.27 40.93
C GLN A 37 3.03 -14.71 39.77
N GLN A 38 4.30 -15.11 39.73
CA GLN A 38 5.18 -14.95 38.59
C GLN A 38 4.65 -15.86 37.46
N ALA A 39 4.00 -15.25 36.47
CA ALA A 39 3.67 -15.93 35.23
C ALA A 39 4.98 -16.30 34.52
N ALA A 40 5.20 -17.60 34.33
CA ALA A 40 6.26 -18.10 33.49
C ALA A 40 5.97 -17.66 32.05
N ASP A 41 6.78 -16.73 31.57
CA ASP A 41 6.79 -16.25 30.20
C ASP A 41 7.41 -17.35 29.33
N SER A 42 6.58 -18.26 28.82
CA SER A 42 6.99 -19.24 27.81
C SER A 42 7.14 -18.52 26.48
N LYS A 43 8.34 -17.99 26.23
CA LYS A 43 8.79 -17.55 24.92
C LYS A 43 8.73 -18.76 23.98
N ALA A 44 7.73 -18.81 23.11
CA ALA A 44 7.64 -19.80 22.04
C ALA A 44 8.95 -19.75 21.23
N ALA A 45 9.57 -20.91 21.01
CA ALA A 45 10.72 -21.02 20.12
C ALA A 45 10.26 -20.60 18.72
N GLU A 46 10.98 -19.66 18.12
CA GLU A 46 10.75 -19.19 16.76
C GLU A 46 10.98 -20.37 15.80
N GLU A 47 9.97 -20.73 15.02
CA GLU A 47 10.10 -21.79 14.01
C GLU A 47 11.24 -21.43 13.04
N PRO A 48 12.08 -22.41 12.65
CA PRO A 48 13.15 -22.16 11.70
C PRO A 48 12.60 -21.62 10.37
N SER A 49 13.24 -20.57 9.85
CA SER A 49 12.88 -19.99 8.54
C SER A 49 13.08 -21.01 7.41
N ASN A 50 12.09 -21.09 6.52
CA ASN A 50 12.20 -21.86 5.28
C ASN A 50 13.26 -21.24 4.37
N MET A 51 14.11 -22.07 3.78
CA MET A 51 15.27 -21.68 2.99
C MET A 51 15.39 -22.55 1.73
N ILE A 52 15.95 -21.95 0.68
CA ILE A 52 16.20 -22.61 -0.59
C ILE A 52 17.49 -22.10 -1.22
N LEU A 53 18.27 -22.99 -1.84
CA LEU A 53 19.51 -22.64 -2.54
C LEU A 53 19.31 -22.81 -4.05
N LEU A 54 19.28 -21.69 -4.78
CA LEU A 54 19.08 -21.67 -6.24
C LEU A 54 20.18 -20.84 -6.90
N ASN A 55 20.73 -21.31 -8.01
CA ASN A 55 21.86 -20.69 -8.71
C ASN A 55 23.02 -20.30 -7.77
N ASN A 56 23.29 -21.13 -6.75
CA ASN A 56 24.26 -20.86 -5.67
C ASN A 56 23.98 -19.60 -4.82
N VAL A 57 22.76 -19.09 -4.83
CA VAL A 57 22.27 -18.02 -3.96
C VAL A 57 21.32 -18.64 -2.93
N LEU A 58 21.57 -18.37 -1.65
CA LEU A 58 20.68 -18.77 -0.57
C LEU A 58 19.55 -17.75 -0.44
N TYR A 59 18.31 -18.22 -0.47
CA TYR A 59 17.12 -17.42 -0.30
C TYR A 59 16.35 -17.86 0.94
N HIS A 60 15.72 -16.89 1.60
CA HIS A 60 14.90 -17.06 2.78
C HIS A 60 13.45 -16.75 2.44
N ASP A 61 12.53 -17.52 3.02
CA ASP A 61 11.10 -17.28 2.91
C ASP A 61 10.76 -15.89 3.44
N ALA A 62 10.12 -15.08 2.60
CA ALA A 62 9.70 -13.74 2.94
C ALA A 62 8.35 -13.70 3.69
N GLY A 63 7.71 -14.85 3.92
CA GLY A 63 6.43 -15.01 4.60
C GLY A 63 5.25 -14.47 3.79
N ARG A 64 5.40 -14.37 2.46
CA ARG A 64 4.43 -13.75 1.55
C ARG A 64 4.52 -14.36 0.15
N THR A 65 3.48 -14.15 -0.65
CA THR A 65 3.44 -14.61 -2.04
C THR A 65 4.06 -13.56 -2.98
N VAL A 66 4.46 -14.02 -4.16
CA VAL A 66 4.89 -13.13 -5.25
C VAL A 66 3.77 -12.17 -5.62
N TYR A 67 4.12 -10.93 -5.96
CA TYR A 67 3.14 -9.89 -6.29
C TYR A 67 2.44 -10.13 -7.64
N THR A 68 3.17 -10.63 -8.63
CA THR A 68 2.63 -11.02 -9.93
C THR A 68 3.04 -12.45 -10.20
N MET A 69 2.08 -13.29 -10.58
CA MET A 69 2.38 -14.68 -10.91
C MET A 69 3.34 -14.74 -12.11
N PRO A 70 4.41 -15.53 -12.00
CA PRO A 70 5.34 -15.75 -13.11
C PRO A 70 4.62 -16.48 -14.25
N ASP A 71 4.96 -16.13 -15.49
CA ASP A 71 4.47 -16.78 -16.71
C ASP A 71 5.37 -17.94 -17.18
N HIS A 72 6.45 -18.20 -16.46
CA HIS A 72 7.44 -19.23 -16.75
C HIS A 72 7.99 -19.88 -15.47
N THR A 73 8.72 -20.97 -15.64
CA THR A 73 9.48 -21.66 -14.59
C THR A 73 10.91 -21.91 -15.09
N ASP A 74 11.88 -21.86 -14.19
CA ASP A 74 13.31 -22.05 -14.49
C ASP A 74 13.81 -23.45 -14.15
N GLY A 75 13.09 -24.16 -13.27
CA GLY A 75 13.45 -25.51 -12.86
C GLY A 75 12.54 -26.06 -11.77
N THR A 76 12.96 -27.15 -11.16
CA THR A 76 12.24 -27.80 -10.04
C THR A 76 13.19 -28.11 -8.88
N ILE A 77 12.63 -28.18 -7.67
CA ILE A 77 13.41 -28.52 -6.47
C ILE A 77 13.73 -30.02 -6.46
N GLN A 78 15.02 -30.36 -6.43
CA GLN A 78 15.48 -31.74 -6.57
C GLN A 78 15.61 -32.47 -5.24
N SER A 79 15.88 -31.74 -4.16
CA SER A 79 16.21 -32.34 -2.87
C SER A 79 15.75 -31.48 -1.69
N VAL A 80 15.64 -32.12 -0.53
CA VAL A 80 15.24 -31.47 0.72
C VAL A 80 16.18 -31.96 1.82
N THR A 81 16.75 -31.01 2.57
CA THR A 81 17.54 -31.25 3.78
C THR A 81 16.65 -31.22 5.03
N ALA A 82 17.23 -31.49 6.20
CA ALA A 82 16.49 -31.45 7.45
C ALA A 82 15.99 -30.02 7.77
N ASN A 83 14.80 -29.92 8.35
CA ASN A 83 14.23 -28.64 8.78
C ASN A 83 15.21 -27.89 9.70
N GLY A 84 15.35 -26.58 9.49
CA GLY A 84 16.30 -25.70 10.19
C GLY A 84 17.76 -25.85 9.78
N THR A 85 18.07 -26.75 8.84
CA THR A 85 19.41 -26.86 8.25
C THR A 85 19.50 -26.00 7.00
N ALA A 86 20.56 -25.22 6.84
CA ALA A 86 20.78 -24.46 5.62
C ALA A 86 21.03 -25.43 4.44
N PRO A 87 20.32 -25.28 3.32
CA PRO A 87 20.60 -26.05 2.11
C PRO A 87 22.04 -25.84 1.63
N SER A 88 22.63 -26.89 1.07
CA SER A 88 24.05 -26.96 0.68
C SER A 88 24.26 -27.29 -0.79
N CYS A 89 23.24 -27.87 -1.44
CA CYS A 89 23.23 -28.15 -2.87
C CYS A 89 22.30 -27.21 -3.64
N ASN A 90 22.62 -26.93 -4.90
CA ASN A 90 21.69 -26.22 -5.78
C ASN A 90 20.37 -27.01 -5.92
N GLU A 91 19.24 -26.31 -5.97
CA GLU A 91 17.88 -26.90 -6.02
C GLU A 91 17.56 -27.77 -4.79
N GLU A 92 18.13 -27.41 -3.64
CA GLU A 92 17.85 -28.00 -2.33
C GLU A 92 17.10 -27.00 -1.44
N ALA A 93 16.09 -27.48 -0.71
CA ALA A 93 15.32 -26.71 0.26
C ALA A 93 15.40 -27.35 1.66
N ASN A 94 15.04 -26.63 2.72
CA ASN A 94 14.95 -27.19 4.09
C ASN A 94 13.50 -27.49 4.54
N PHE A 95 12.55 -27.44 3.61
CA PHE A 95 11.13 -27.64 3.84
C PHE A 95 10.55 -28.57 2.75
N ASP A 96 9.36 -29.12 3.01
CA ASP A 96 8.76 -30.12 2.14
C ASP A 96 8.16 -29.50 0.87
N CYS A 97 9.02 -29.30 -0.14
CA CYS A 97 8.66 -28.76 -1.45
C CYS A 97 9.35 -29.50 -2.61
N LYS A 98 9.80 -30.74 -2.38
CA LYS A 98 10.49 -31.53 -3.42
C LYS A 98 9.60 -31.67 -4.66
N GLY A 99 10.16 -31.37 -5.82
CA GLY A 99 9.47 -31.41 -7.11
C GLY A 99 8.66 -30.15 -7.43
N ALA A 100 8.52 -29.20 -6.50
CA ALA A 100 7.90 -27.91 -6.79
C ALA A 100 8.69 -27.16 -7.86
N SER A 101 7.98 -26.48 -8.75
CA SER A 101 8.58 -25.60 -9.75
C SER A 101 9.04 -24.30 -9.10
N TYR A 102 10.16 -23.75 -9.55
CA TYR A 102 10.63 -22.42 -9.14
C TYR A 102 10.83 -21.51 -10.34
N CYS A 103 10.85 -20.20 -10.09
CA CYS A 103 11.20 -19.16 -11.03
C CYS A 103 12.15 -18.15 -10.40
N ILE A 104 13.06 -17.59 -11.20
CA ILE A 104 13.94 -16.48 -10.82
C ILE A 104 13.27 -15.19 -11.25
N LEU A 105 12.86 -14.39 -10.27
CA LEU A 105 12.07 -13.17 -10.50
C LEU A 105 12.96 -11.97 -10.80
N ALA A 106 14.10 -11.88 -10.10
CA ALA A 106 15.11 -10.85 -10.25
C ALA A 106 16.42 -11.30 -9.58
N ASP A 107 17.47 -10.47 -9.66
CA ASP A 107 18.71 -10.69 -8.91
C ASP A 107 18.44 -10.75 -7.38
N GLY A 108 18.55 -11.94 -6.80
CA GLY A 108 18.29 -12.21 -5.39
C GLY A 108 16.80 -12.31 -5.02
N ALA A 109 15.90 -12.53 -5.99
CA ALA A 109 14.51 -12.89 -5.74
C ALA A 109 14.07 -14.14 -6.53
N ALA A 110 13.38 -15.06 -5.86
CA ALA A 110 12.86 -16.28 -6.44
C ALA A 110 11.43 -16.57 -5.97
N GLY A 111 10.66 -17.26 -6.79
CA GLY A 111 9.33 -17.77 -6.46
C GLY A 111 9.30 -19.29 -6.47
N VAL A 112 8.59 -19.91 -5.52
CA VAL A 112 8.36 -21.37 -5.49
C VAL A 112 6.86 -21.62 -5.57
N ILE A 113 6.44 -22.43 -6.55
CA ILE A 113 5.03 -22.78 -6.75
C ILE A 113 4.70 -23.98 -5.88
N THR A 114 4.20 -23.73 -4.67
CA THR A 114 3.89 -24.77 -3.68
C THR A 114 2.51 -25.41 -3.87
N ASP A 115 1.59 -24.71 -4.56
CA ASP A 115 0.30 -25.25 -4.97
C ASP A 115 -0.10 -24.72 -6.36
N GLU A 116 0.14 -25.55 -7.39
CA GLU A 116 -0.21 -25.23 -8.78
C GLU A 116 -1.73 -25.07 -9.00
N ALA A 117 -2.56 -25.81 -8.25
CA ALA A 117 -4.02 -25.76 -8.41
C ALA A 117 -4.62 -24.51 -7.75
N ALA A 118 -4.03 -24.05 -6.65
CA ALA A 118 -4.38 -22.79 -5.99
C ALA A 118 -3.69 -21.57 -6.60
N GLY A 119 -2.70 -21.77 -7.49
CA GLY A 119 -1.90 -20.69 -8.08
C GLY A 119 -1.10 -19.93 -7.03
N THR A 120 -0.64 -20.61 -5.96
CA THR A 120 0.15 -19.97 -4.91
C THR A 120 1.64 -20.09 -5.24
N CYS A 121 2.29 -18.94 -5.35
CA CYS A 121 3.73 -18.86 -5.52
C CYS A 121 4.33 -18.05 -4.36
N GLU A 122 5.09 -18.74 -3.51
CA GLU A 122 5.74 -18.20 -2.32
C GLU A 122 7.01 -17.44 -2.71
N LEU A 123 7.22 -16.28 -2.10
CA LEU A 123 8.36 -15.40 -2.39
C LEU A 123 9.54 -15.71 -1.46
N PHE A 124 10.70 -15.92 -2.07
CA PHE A 124 11.98 -16.13 -1.39
C PHE A 124 12.97 -15.04 -1.80
N LEU A 125 13.67 -14.46 -0.84
CA LEU A 125 14.61 -13.35 -1.04
C LEU A 125 15.99 -13.70 -0.49
N ALA A 126 17.03 -13.29 -1.20
CA ALA A 126 18.39 -13.28 -0.66
C ALA A 126 18.51 -12.22 0.46
N ASP A 127 19.45 -12.40 1.38
CA ASP A 127 19.66 -11.51 2.53
C ASP A 127 19.81 -10.03 2.14
N ASP A 128 20.46 -9.77 1.00
CA ASP A 128 20.76 -8.43 0.51
C ASP A 128 19.67 -7.85 -0.40
N THR A 129 18.57 -8.57 -0.63
CA THR A 129 17.47 -8.15 -1.52
C THR A 129 16.21 -7.81 -0.71
N VAL A 130 15.49 -6.80 -1.20
CA VAL A 130 14.18 -6.38 -0.72
C VAL A 130 13.24 -6.38 -1.91
N GLU A 131 12.00 -6.82 -1.69
CA GLU A 131 10.90 -6.57 -2.62
C GLU A 131 9.94 -5.55 -2.00
N PHE A 132 9.35 -4.70 -2.83
CA PHE A 132 8.14 -3.93 -2.52
C PHE A 132 7.22 -3.89 -3.74
N GLN A 133 6.00 -4.44 -3.62
CA GLN A 133 4.97 -4.47 -4.67
C GLN A 133 5.49 -4.91 -6.06
N GLY A 134 6.22 -6.03 -6.09
CA GLY A 134 6.83 -6.58 -7.30
C GLY A 134 8.13 -5.91 -7.74
N VAL A 135 8.61 -4.89 -7.05
CA VAL A 135 9.90 -4.23 -7.35
C VAL A 135 10.98 -4.78 -6.44
N TYR A 136 12.02 -5.35 -7.04
CA TYR A 136 13.16 -5.92 -6.33
C TYR A 136 14.34 -4.94 -6.36
N LYS A 137 14.94 -4.67 -5.20
CA LYS A 137 16.13 -3.81 -5.05
C LYS A 137 17.12 -4.41 -4.07
N LYS A 138 18.40 -4.08 -4.24
CA LYS A 138 19.41 -4.44 -3.24
C LYS A 138 19.32 -3.48 -2.05
N ARG A 139 19.47 -3.98 -0.83
CA ARG A 139 19.44 -3.18 0.40
C ARG A 139 20.40 -1.98 0.37
N LYS A 140 21.56 -2.14 -0.27
CA LYS A 140 22.58 -1.09 -0.43
C LYS A 140 22.13 0.09 -1.31
N GLU A 141 21.08 -0.10 -2.11
CA GLU A 141 20.50 0.92 -3.00
C GLU A 141 19.42 1.75 -2.30
N LEU A 142 19.04 1.37 -1.08
CA LEU A 142 17.97 1.99 -0.32
C LEU A 142 18.54 2.83 0.84
N SER A 143 17.88 3.94 1.15
CA SER A 143 18.20 4.71 2.34
C SER A 143 17.84 3.94 3.62
N ALA A 144 18.50 4.28 4.73
CA ALA A 144 18.17 3.71 6.04
C ALA A 144 16.72 4.00 6.44
N ASP A 145 16.18 5.17 6.07
CA ASP A 145 14.79 5.55 6.31
C ASP A 145 13.82 4.67 5.53
N THR A 146 14.11 4.39 4.26
CA THR A 146 13.30 3.46 3.45
C THR A 146 13.34 2.05 3.99
N LEU A 147 14.50 1.55 4.43
CA LEU A 147 14.59 0.23 5.07
C LEU A 147 13.80 0.16 6.39
N LYS A 148 13.84 1.22 7.19
CA LYS A 148 13.04 1.33 8.42
C LYS A 148 11.55 1.38 8.11
N TRP A 149 11.15 2.15 7.10
CA TRP A 149 9.77 2.22 6.64
C TRP A 149 9.26 0.87 6.15
N LEU A 150 10.06 0.12 5.37
CA LEU A 150 9.70 -1.22 4.91
C LEU A 150 9.53 -2.21 6.07
N SER A 151 10.42 -2.14 7.06
CA SER A 151 10.29 -2.95 8.28
C SER A 151 8.99 -2.63 9.03
N PHE A 152 8.58 -1.37 9.07
CA PHE A 152 7.29 -0.96 9.61
C PHE A 152 6.14 -1.46 8.74
N TYR A 153 6.19 -1.23 7.42
CA TYR A 153 5.17 -1.64 6.46
C TYR A 153 4.86 -3.14 6.56
N TYR A 154 5.88 -4.01 6.57
CA TYR A 154 5.68 -5.46 6.68
C TYR A 154 5.29 -5.95 8.08
N SER A 155 5.38 -5.10 9.11
CA SER A 155 4.85 -5.42 10.44
C SER A 155 3.34 -5.19 10.56
N LEU A 156 2.74 -4.49 9.60
CA LEU A 156 1.32 -4.16 9.59
C LEU A 156 0.47 -5.31 9.04
N SER A 157 -0.82 -5.31 9.41
CA SER A 157 -1.80 -6.21 8.81
C SER A 157 -1.97 -5.92 7.31
N GLU A 158 -2.52 -6.86 6.54
CA GLU A 158 -2.82 -6.62 5.13
C GLU A 158 -3.77 -5.44 4.93
N SER A 159 -4.82 -5.31 5.75
CA SER A 159 -5.74 -4.17 5.66
C SER A 159 -5.06 -2.83 5.95
N ASP A 160 -4.17 -2.78 6.94
CA ASP A 160 -3.45 -1.55 7.28
C ASP A 160 -2.41 -1.21 6.20
N ARG A 161 -1.74 -2.22 5.62
CA ARG A 161 -0.84 -2.02 4.47
C ARG A 161 -1.59 -1.47 3.26
N ASN A 162 -2.79 -1.98 2.99
CA ASN A 162 -3.63 -1.52 1.89
C ASN A 162 -4.18 -0.10 2.11
N ALA A 163 -4.29 0.34 3.36
CA ALA A 163 -4.71 1.69 3.72
C ALA A 163 -3.56 2.73 3.66
N LEU A 164 -2.31 2.29 3.51
CA LEU A 164 -1.16 3.19 3.39
C LEU A 164 -0.99 3.67 1.95
N SER A 165 -1.14 4.99 1.73
CA SER A 165 -0.90 5.65 0.44
C SER A 165 0.57 6.04 0.20
N MET A 166 1.41 5.94 1.24
CA MET A 166 2.80 6.39 1.16
C MET A 166 3.68 5.35 0.46
N ILE A 167 4.35 5.76 -0.63
CA ILE A 167 5.36 4.96 -1.33
C ILE A 167 6.72 5.65 -1.18
N PRO A 168 7.78 4.96 -0.71
CA PRO A 168 9.12 5.55 -0.66
C PRO A 168 9.60 5.95 -2.05
N SER A 169 10.26 7.11 -2.15
CA SER A 169 10.70 7.68 -3.43
C SER A 169 11.60 6.74 -4.25
N GLU A 170 12.38 5.88 -3.57
CA GLU A 170 13.27 4.91 -4.19
C GLU A 170 12.52 3.80 -4.95
N PHE A 171 11.23 3.62 -4.68
CA PHE A 171 10.33 2.69 -5.39
C PHE A 171 9.33 3.40 -6.32
N ALA A 172 9.23 4.73 -6.26
CA ALA A 172 8.29 5.50 -7.07
C ALA A 172 8.53 5.28 -8.57
N GLY A 173 7.45 5.06 -9.32
CA GLY A 173 7.47 4.87 -10.78
C GLY A 173 7.99 3.52 -11.28
N GLN A 174 8.31 2.57 -10.39
CA GLN A 174 8.80 1.22 -10.78
C GLN A 174 7.84 0.09 -10.39
N VAL A 175 6.89 0.35 -9.50
CA VAL A 175 5.91 -0.64 -9.06
C VAL A 175 4.93 -0.95 -10.19
N ALA A 176 4.77 -2.22 -10.56
CA ALA A 176 3.80 -2.63 -11.59
C ALA A 176 2.38 -2.41 -11.04
N GLY A 177 1.62 -1.53 -11.71
CA GLY A 177 0.38 -0.95 -11.17
C GLY A 177 0.53 0.48 -10.64
N THR A 178 1.74 1.05 -10.65
CA THR A 178 2.04 2.49 -10.42
C THR A 178 2.47 3.22 -11.69
N GLY A 179 2.04 2.72 -12.85
CA GLY A 179 1.70 3.62 -13.97
C GLY A 179 0.46 4.50 -13.66
N THR A 180 -0.09 4.33 -12.47
CA THR A 180 -1.13 5.14 -11.86
C THR A 180 -0.44 6.04 -10.83
N TYR A 181 -0.60 7.35 -11.04
CA TYR A 181 -0.81 8.32 -9.96
C TYR A 181 -1.69 7.69 -8.87
N ALA A 182 -1.63 8.17 -7.63
CA ALA A 182 -2.58 7.76 -6.61
C ALA A 182 -4.02 7.79 -7.19
N SER A 183 -4.57 6.63 -7.53
CA SER A 183 -5.99 6.45 -7.75
C SER A 183 -6.48 5.95 -6.41
N GLU A 184 -7.14 6.84 -5.69
CA GLU A 184 -8.05 6.45 -4.63
C GLU A 184 -9.01 5.38 -5.18
N THR A 185 -9.41 4.47 -4.29
CA THR A 185 -10.36 3.39 -4.52
C THR A 185 -11.44 3.75 -5.52
N ASP A 186 -11.71 2.84 -6.47
CA ASP A 186 -12.87 2.84 -7.37
C ASP A 186 -14.14 3.26 -6.64
N ALA A 187 -14.43 4.55 -6.71
CA ALA A 187 -15.70 5.14 -6.39
C ALA A 187 -16.15 5.97 -7.57
N THR A 188 -15.99 5.46 -8.82
CA THR A 188 -16.43 6.16 -10.03
C THR A 188 -16.14 7.66 -9.92
N GLU A 189 -14.86 8.03 -9.76
CA GLU A 189 -14.50 9.43 -9.57
C GLU A 189 -15.05 10.21 -10.75
N THR A 190 -16.11 10.96 -10.48
CA THR A 190 -16.71 11.83 -11.45
C THR A 190 -15.66 12.89 -11.73
N SER A 191 -15.19 13.00 -12.97
CA SER A 191 -14.14 13.97 -13.31
C SER A 191 -14.56 15.36 -12.83
N TYR A 192 -13.60 16.22 -12.43
CA TYR A 192 -13.91 17.57 -11.93
C TYR A 192 -14.88 18.33 -12.85
N LEU A 193 -14.75 18.13 -14.17
CA LEU A 193 -15.65 18.71 -15.16
C LEU A 193 -17.00 17.96 -15.23
N GLU A 194 -16.98 16.63 -15.22
CA GLU A 194 -18.19 15.79 -15.30
C GLU A 194 -19.09 15.93 -14.06
N ALA A 195 -18.53 16.36 -12.93
CA ALA A 195 -19.23 16.58 -11.67
C ALA A 195 -19.99 17.91 -11.62
N LEU A 196 -19.88 18.73 -12.68
CA LEU A 196 -20.51 20.03 -12.79
C LEU A 196 -21.68 19.98 -13.77
N THR A 197 -22.78 20.63 -13.39
CA THR A 197 -23.88 20.86 -14.32
C THR A 197 -23.52 21.98 -15.31
N GLN A 198 -24.20 22.02 -16.46
CA GLN A 198 -24.00 23.11 -17.41
C GLN A 198 -24.31 24.50 -16.80
N GLU A 199 -25.25 24.58 -15.86
CA GLU A 199 -25.55 25.82 -15.15
C GLU A 199 -24.38 26.27 -14.26
N GLU A 200 -23.75 25.33 -13.57
CA GLU A 200 -22.56 25.60 -12.76
C GLU A 200 -21.38 26.05 -13.65
N LEU A 201 -21.16 25.37 -14.78
CA LEU A 201 -20.14 25.77 -15.76
C LEU A 201 -20.37 27.19 -16.30
N ASN A 202 -21.61 27.54 -16.64
CA ASN A 202 -21.94 28.87 -17.13
C ASN A 202 -21.72 29.94 -16.04
N ALA A 203 -22.07 29.63 -14.79
CA ALA A 203 -21.89 30.55 -13.67
C ALA A 203 -20.41 30.80 -13.36
N THR A 204 -19.59 29.74 -13.35
CA THR A 204 -18.15 29.86 -13.08
C THR A 204 -17.39 30.51 -14.23
N GLU A 205 -17.79 30.26 -15.48
CA GLU A 205 -17.20 30.94 -16.64
C GLU A 205 -17.54 32.43 -16.62
N ALA A 206 -18.79 32.80 -16.32
CA ALA A 206 -19.18 34.20 -16.19
C ALA A 206 -18.40 34.91 -15.08
N LEU A 207 -18.14 34.23 -13.95
CA LEU A 207 -17.31 34.76 -12.86
C LEU A 207 -15.85 34.94 -13.30
N ALA A 208 -15.29 33.98 -14.04
CA ALA A 208 -13.94 34.10 -14.61
C ALA A 208 -13.84 35.25 -15.63
N GLN A 209 -14.84 35.38 -16.52
CA GLN A 209 -14.90 36.49 -17.47
C GLN A 209 -14.94 37.84 -16.73
N TYR A 210 -15.83 37.98 -15.75
CA TYR A 210 -15.97 39.19 -14.94
C TYR A 210 -14.65 39.60 -14.28
N TYR A 211 -13.89 38.65 -13.75
CA TYR A 211 -12.60 38.93 -13.13
C TYR A 211 -11.62 39.61 -14.08
N PHE A 212 -11.49 39.10 -15.30
CA PHE A 212 -10.54 39.59 -16.30
C PHE A 212 -11.05 40.78 -17.13
N THR A 213 -12.34 41.12 -17.03
CA THR A 213 -12.94 42.28 -17.73
C THR A 213 -13.23 43.46 -16.81
N GLU A 214 -13.80 43.21 -15.63
CA GLU A 214 -14.32 44.25 -14.75
C GLU A 214 -13.51 44.40 -13.45
N GLU A 215 -13.08 43.31 -12.82
CA GLU A 215 -12.35 43.36 -11.55
C GLU A 215 -10.89 43.76 -11.75
N VAL A 216 -10.21 43.13 -12.73
CA VAL A 216 -8.82 43.39 -13.08
C VAL A 216 -8.75 43.89 -14.53
N THR A 217 -9.12 45.15 -14.71
CA THR A 217 -9.20 45.82 -16.02
C THR A 217 -7.86 45.92 -16.77
N SER A 218 -6.72 45.71 -16.09
CA SER A 218 -5.39 45.75 -16.70
C SER A 218 -5.16 44.65 -17.73
N PHE A 219 -5.95 43.57 -17.72
CA PHE A 219 -5.83 42.47 -18.68
C PHE A 219 -6.48 42.76 -20.04
N GLU A 220 -7.15 43.90 -20.19
CA GLU A 220 -7.81 44.33 -21.43
C GLU A 220 -8.90 43.36 -21.91
N GLY A 221 -9.48 42.58 -20.98
CA GLY A 221 -10.54 41.62 -21.26
C GLY A 221 -10.05 40.22 -21.66
N VAL A 222 -11.02 39.31 -21.77
CA VAL A 222 -10.79 37.90 -22.13
C VAL A 222 -10.85 37.71 -23.63
N ASP A 223 -9.94 36.90 -24.12
CA ASP A 223 -9.79 36.59 -25.54
C ASP A 223 -10.13 35.13 -25.83
N GLN A 224 -9.60 34.22 -25.01
CA GLN A 224 -10.02 32.81 -24.96
C GLN A 224 -10.15 32.37 -23.51
N ILE A 225 -11.19 31.60 -23.24
CA ILE A 225 -11.40 30.94 -21.96
C ILE A 225 -11.99 29.54 -22.22
N TYR A 226 -11.47 28.54 -21.53
CA TYR A 226 -12.00 27.19 -21.54
C TYR A 226 -11.65 26.49 -20.23
N PRO A 227 -12.50 25.56 -19.76
CA PRO A 227 -12.17 24.77 -18.59
C PRO A 227 -10.91 23.94 -18.86
N ALA A 228 -10.07 23.79 -17.86
CA ALA A 228 -8.93 22.88 -17.89
C ALA A 228 -9.44 21.44 -17.87
N ASP A 229 -8.76 20.56 -18.61
CA ASP A 229 -9.04 19.13 -18.59
C ASP A 229 -8.86 18.59 -17.17
N SER A 230 -9.63 17.57 -16.78
CA SER A 230 -9.53 17.00 -15.42
C SER A 230 -8.19 16.31 -15.15
N SER A 231 -7.38 16.07 -16.18
CA SER A 231 -5.98 15.62 -16.07
C SER A 231 -4.97 16.77 -16.00
N ASP A 232 -5.41 18.04 -16.01
CA ASP A 232 -4.52 19.18 -15.88
C ASP A 232 -3.82 19.13 -14.51
N PRO A 233 -2.48 19.23 -14.46
CA PRO A 233 -1.72 19.12 -13.21
C PRO A 233 -2.14 20.10 -12.12
N GLN A 234 -2.83 21.19 -12.48
CA GLN A 234 -3.32 22.16 -11.51
C GLN A 234 -4.43 21.60 -10.60
N TYR A 235 -5.16 20.56 -11.03
CA TYR A 235 -6.08 19.85 -10.13
C TYR A 235 -5.34 19.00 -9.12
N HIS A 236 -4.11 18.56 -9.42
CA HIS A 236 -3.32 17.64 -8.61
C HIS A 236 -2.30 18.32 -7.70
N ASN A 237 -2.61 19.55 -7.27
CA ASN A 237 -1.82 20.20 -6.24
C ASN A 237 -2.42 19.90 -4.86
N SER A 238 -1.57 19.60 -3.89
CA SER A 238 -2.00 19.16 -2.56
C SER A 238 -2.88 20.17 -1.83
N GLY A 239 -2.77 21.47 -2.15
CA GLY A 239 -3.59 22.51 -1.54
C GLY A 239 -5.03 22.58 -2.06
N ILE A 240 -5.31 22.01 -3.23
CA ILE A 240 -6.64 21.99 -3.84
C ILE A 240 -7.37 20.69 -3.52
N GLU A 241 -6.70 19.54 -3.64
CA GLU A 241 -7.30 18.23 -3.39
C GLU A 241 -7.68 18.04 -1.91
N ASP A 242 -6.93 18.65 -0.99
CA ASP A 242 -7.24 18.63 0.45
C ASP A 242 -8.48 19.48 0.81
N ASP A 243 -8.79 20.52 0.03
CA ASP A 243 -9.80 21.54 0.37
C ASP A 243 -11.08 21.47 -0.49
N TYR A 244 -11.01 20.93 -1.72
CA TYR A 244 -12.11 20.96 -2.68
C TYR A 244 -12.19 19.68 -3.54
N GLY A 245 -13.22 18.86 -3.30
CA GLY A 245 -13.50 17.68 -4.11
C GLY A 245 -14.18 17.99 -5.47
N PRO A 246 -14.33 16.97 -6.35
CA PRO A 246 -15.03 17.10 -7.63
C PRO A 246 -16.42 17.74 -7.51
N GLY A 247 -16.74 18.64 -8.46
CA GLY A 247 -18.01 19.39 -8.48
C GLY A 247 -18.08 20.62 -7.55
N ASN A 248 -17.00 20.87 -6.78
CA ASN A 248 -16.84 22.04 -5.91
C ASN A 248 -15.64 22.91 -6.27
N ILE A 249 -14.87 22.53 -7.29
CA ILE A 249 -13.83 23.34 -7.91
C ILE A 249 -13.83 23.17 -9.43
N ILE A 250 -13.50 24.25 -10.12
CA ILE A 250 -13.16 24.26 -11.54
C ILE A 250 -11.99 25.21 -11.78
N ILE A 251 -11.11 24.83 -12.70
CA ILE A 251 -10.00 25.64 -13.15
C ILE A 251 -10.22 25.98 -14.61
N TYR A 252 -10.08 27.27 -14.97
CA TYR A 252 -10.10 27.73 -16.35
C TYR A 252 -8.71 28.10 -16.83
N ARG A 253 -8.44 27.78 -18.09
CA ARG A 253 -7.34 28.32 -18.86
C ARG A 253 -7.83 29.57 -19.57
N VAL A 254 -7.16 30.69 -19.32
CA VAL A 254 -7.56 32.01 -19.82
C VAL A 254 -6.40 32.65 -20.57
N LEU A 255 -6.66 33.09 -21.80
CA LEU A 255 -5.78 33.99 -22.53
C LEU A 255 -6.47 35.34 -22.59
N THR A 256 -5.81 36.36 -22.06
CA THR A 256 -6.31 37.74 -22.08
C THR A 256 -5.80 38.47 -23.32
N ASN A 257 -6.42 39.60 -23.67
CA ASN A 257 -5.95 40.41 -24.81
C ASN A 257 -4.53 40.95 -24.57
N LEU A 258 -4.20 41.33 -23.32
CA LEU A 258 -2.85 41.69 -22.91
C LEU A 258 -1.87 40.54 -23.14
N ASP A 259 -2.20 39.33 -22.65
CA ASP A 259 -1.31 38.18 -22.76
C ASP A 259 -1.06 37.78 -24.21
N ARG A 260 -2.08 37.81 -25.06
CA ARG A 260 -1.90 37.54 -26.49
C ARG A 260 -1.00 38.58 -27.14
N ARG A 261 -1.18 39.88 -26.83
CA ARG A 261 -0.36 40.97 -27.37
C ARG A 261 1.11 40.81 -26.98
N ASP A 262 1.36 40.47 -25.72
CA ASP A 262 2.71 40.40 -25.16
C ASP A 262 3.37 39.03 -25.39
N GLY A 263 2.64 38.06 -25.96
CA GLY A 263 3.13 36.71 -26.26
C GLY A 263 3.23 35.81 -25.03
N ASN A 264 2.46 36.09 -23.98
CA ASN A 264 2.41 35.30 -22.76
C ASN A 264 1.58 34.02 -22.96
N PRO A 265 1.86 32.95 -22.19
CA PRO A 265 1.06 31.73 -22.22
C PRO A 265 -0.34 31.94 -21.62
N PHE A 266 -1.16 30.90 -21.67
CA PHE A 266 -2.43 30.87 -20.93
C PHE A 266 -2.17 31.00 -19.42
N ARG A 267 -3.05 31.74 -18.77
CA ARG A 267 -3.18 31.81 -17.31
C ARG A 267 -4.15 30.75 -16.82
N TYR A 268 -4.06 30.46 -15.55
CA TYR A 268 -5.02 29.67 -14.81
C TYR A 268 -5.80 30.55 -13.85
N ILE A 269 -7.11 30.31 -13.75
CA ILE A 269 -7.96 30.86 -12.69
C ILE A 269 -8.73 29.71 -12.04
N SER A 270 -8.65 29.62 -10.73
CA SER A 270 -9.29 28.57 -9.93
C SER A 270 -10.52 29.17 -9.23
N ILE A 271 -11.67 28.52 -9.41
CA ILE A 271 -12.95 28.93 -8.83
C ILE A 271 -13.49 27.76 -8.02
N ALA A 272 -13.78 28.00 -6.75
CA ALA A 272 -14.19 26.96 -5.81
C ALA A 272 -15.28 27.42 -4.84
N ARG A 273 -15.93 26.44 -4.22
CA ARG A 273 -16.88 26.62 -3.11
C ARG A 273 -16.72 25.48 -2.13
N LYS A 274 -17.11 25.66 -0.87
CA LYS A 274 -16.95 24.61 0.16
C LYS A 274 -18.00 23.50 0.05
N SER A 275 -19.20 23.81 -0.42
CA SER A 275 -20.30 22.87 -0.61
C SER A 275 -21.25 23.34 -1.70
N LYS A 276 -22.14 22.46 -2.20
CA LYS A 276 -23.12 22.81 -3.25
C LYS A 276 -24.06 23.98 -2.90
N SER A 277 -24.23 24.27 -1.61
CA SER A 277 -25.04 25.40 -1.13
C SER A 277 -24.27 26.71 -0.98
N ASP A 278 -22.94 26.71 -1.13
CA ASP A 278 -22.11 27.90 -1.03
C ASP A 278 -21.93 28.59 -2.39
N ASP A 279 -21.67 29.90 -2.35
CA ASP A 279 -21.34 30.68 -3.53
C ASP A 279 -19.94 30.33 -4.07
N TRP A 280 -19.81 30.36 -5.39
CA TRP A 280 -18.53 30.25 -6.10
C TRP A 280 -17.64 31.46 -5.82
N LYS A 281 -16.35 31.19 -5.60
CA LYS A 281 -15.34 32.22 -5.32
C LYS A 281 -14.07 31.94 -6.10
N ILE A 282 -13.44 33.00 -6.57
CA ILE A 282 -12.09 32.93 -7.14
C ILE A 282 -11.12 32.73 -5.97
N ILE A 283 -10.35 31.66 -6.01
CA ILE A 283 -9.38 31.32 -4.96
C ILE A 283 -7.93 31.57 -5.40
N ASN A 284 -7.67 31.55 -6.70
CA ASN A 284 -6.34 31.79 -7.25
C ASN A 284 -6.43 32.26 -8.71
N SER A 285 -5.49 33.10 -9.15
CA SER A 285 -5.25 33.42 -10.56
C SER A 285 -3.74 33.61 -10.81
N GLY A 286 -3.21 33.04 -11.90
CA GLY A 286 -1.77 33.01 -12.15
C GLY A 286 -1.38 32.39 -13.48
N PHE A 287 -0.09 32.15 -13.69
CA PHE A 287 0.45 31.35 -14.79
C PHE A 287 0.75 29.93 -14.32
#